data_AF-A0A967N392-F1
#
_entry.id   AF-A0A967N392-F1
#
_cell.length_a   1.000
_cell.length_b   1.000
_cell.length_c   1.000
_cell.angle_alpha   90.00
_cell.angle_beta   90.00
_cell.angle_gamma   90.00
#
_symmetry.space_group_name_H-M   'P 1'
#
loop_
_entity.id
_entity.type
_entity.pdbx_description
1 polymer ?
#
loop_
_entity_poly.entity_id
_entity_poly.type
_entity_poly.pdbx_seq_one_letter_code
_entity_poly.pdbx_strand_id
1 'polypeptide(L)'
;MSPAGYSGTPLARKLGIRAGHRVGAVGAPGHLSSLLAPLPADVRLTADLLRGGSPPDGSSSDESFDVLLVFARDRRELEERLGAVKPLLVPDGGLWVAWPKQSSSLATDLRKGEVRKAGLAAGLVDNKVCAVDEDWSGLRFVYRVEDRPSA
;
A
#
# COMPACT_ATOMS: atom_id res chain seq x y z
N MET A 1 -26.04 0.48 -14.29
CA MET A 1 -24.99 0.63 -15.32
C MET A 1 -23.70 0.10 -14.70
N SER A 2 -23.23 -1.07 -15.12
CA SER A 2 -22.01 -1.66 -14.59
C SER A 2 -20.83 -1.22 -15.45
N PRO A 3 -19.81 -0.53 -14.93
CA PRO A 3 -18.67 -0.14 -15.75
C PRO A 3 -17.72 -1.32 -15.95
N ALA A 4 -17.16 -1.36 -17.14
CA ALA A 4 -16.33 -2.42 -17.69
C ALA A 4 -15.01 -2.62 -16.92
N GLY A 5 -14.54 -3.87 -16.86
CA GLY A 5 -13.10 -4.17 -16.83
C GLY A 5 -12.44 -4.55 -15.50
N TYR A 6 -13.15 -4.63 -14.37
CA TYR A 6 -12.53 -5.10 -13.13
C TYR A 6 -12.73 -6.61 -12.99
N SER A 7 -11.63 -7.36 -13.13
CA SER A 7 -11.49 -8.73 -12.60
C SER A 7 -12.32 -8.84 -11.33
N GLY A 8 -13.37 -9.70 -11.33
CA GLY A 8 -14.36 -9.85 -10.24
C GLY A 8 -13.78 -10.25 -8.89
N THR A 9 -12.45 -10.34 -8.80
CA THR A 9 -11.69 -10.47 -7.57
C THR A 9 -11.68 -9.13 -6.82
N PRO A 10 -12.15 -9.09 -5.56
CA PRO A 10 -12.06 -7.91 -4.69
C PRO A 10 -10.64 -7.36 -4.61
N LEU A 11 -10.51 -6.03 -4.51
CA LEU A 11 -9.20 -5.38 -4.46
C LEU A 11 -8.34 -5.92 -3.31
N ALA A 12 -8.91 -6.14 -2.13
CA ALA A 12 -8.17 -6.71 -1.00
C ALA A 12 -7.42 -7.99 -1.35
N ARG A 13 -8.05 -8.90 -2.10
CA ARG A 13 -7.41 -10.14 -2.58
C ARG A 13 -6.34 -9.87 -3.63
N LYS A 14 -6.50 -8.86 -4.50
CA LYS A 14 -5.46 -8.43 -5.45
C LYS A 14 -4.22 -7.89 -4.72
N LEU A 15 -4.44 -7.15 -3.64
CA LEU A 15 -3.40 -6.58 -2.77
C LEU A 15 -2.71 -7.62 -1.87
N GLY A 16 -3.26 -8.84 -1.78
CA GLY A 16 -2.71 -9.92 -0.97
C GLY A 16 -3.11 -9.85 0.50
N ILE A 17 -4.18 -9.12 0.84
CA ILE A 17 -4.76 -9.06 2.18
C ILE A 17 -5.45 -10.41 2.47
N ARG A 18 -5.15 -11.00 3.62
CA ARG A 18 -5.73 -12.28 4.09
C ARG A 18 -6.35 -12.09 5.48
N ALA A 19 -7.05 -13.12 5.95
CA ALA A 19 -7.64 -13.09 7.28
C ALA A 19 -6.57 -12.87 8.37
N GLY A 20 -6.90 -12.10 9.39
CA GLY A 20 -5.99 -11.74 10.49
C GLY A 20 -4.88 -10.74 10.14
N HIS A 21 -4.75 -10.31 8.87
CA HIS A 21 -3.72 -9.35 8.48
C HIS A 21 -3.92 -7.99 9.13
N ARG A 22 -2.80 -7.34 9.48
CA ARG A 22 -2.72 -5.92 9.78
C ARG A 22 -2.42 -5.15 8.51
N VAL A 23 -3.28 -4.20 8.18
CA VAL A 23 -3.21 -3.36 6.99
C VAL A 23 -3.04 -1.92 7.41
N GLY A 24 -1.93 -1.31 7.01
CA GLY A 24 -1.65 0.09 7.27
C GLY A 24 -1.67 0.90 5.99
N ALA A 25 -2.18 2.12 6.03
CA ALA A 25 -2.17 3.02 4.88
C ALA A 25 -1.66 4.42 5.26
N VAL A 26 -1.12 5.14 4.29
CA VAL A 26 -0.70 6.54 4.44
C VAL A 26 -1.08 7.33 3.20
N GLY A 27 -1.65 8.52 3.39
CA GLY A 27 -2.08 9.40 2.30
C GLY A 27 -3.24 8.83 1.46
N ALA A 28 -3.95 7.83 1.98
CA ALA A 28 -5.02 7.15 1.27
C ALA A 28 -6.23 8.06 0.99
N PRO A 29 -7.00 7.78 -0.07
CA PRO A 29 -8.25 8.50 -0.30
C PRO A 29 -9.25 8.24 0.83
N GLY A 30 -10.12 9.21 1.11
CA GLY A 30 -11.09 9.13 2.21
C GLY A 30 -12.07 7.95 2.14
N HIS A 31 -12.17 7.27 1.00
CA HIS A 31 -13.01 6.09 0.78
C HIS A 31 -12.23 4.76 0.83
N LEU A 32 -11.02 4.72 1.41
CA LEU A 32 -10.18 3.52 1.50
C LEU A 32 -10.92 2.28 2.03
N SER A 33 -11.72 2.42 3.09
CA SER A 33 -12.45 1.28 3.68
C SER A 33 -13.43 0.67 2.70
N SER A 34 -14.14 1.49 1.91
CA SER A 34 -15.04 1.02 0.86
C SER A 34 -14.26 0.39 -0.30
N LEU A 35 -13.10 0.95 -0.63
CA LEU A 35 -12.22 0.47 -1.69
C LEU A 35 -11.67 -0.94 -1.41
N LEU A 36 -11.37 -1.24 -0.14
CA LEU A 36 -10.86 -2.55 0.28
C LEU A 36 -11.97 -3.57 0.55
N ALA A 37 -13.23 -3.16 0.62
CA ALA A 37 -14.34 -4.05 0.92
C ALA A 37 -14.62 -5.05 -0.23
N PRO A 38 -15.07 -6.29 0.09
CA PRO A 38 -15.09 -6.88 1.42
C PRO A 38 -13.67 -7.23 1.91
N LEU A 39 -13.41 -6.96 3.19
CA LEU A 39 -12.19 -7.42 3.86
C LEU A 39 -12.37 -8.87 4.37
N PRO A 40 -11.31 -9.70 4.32
CA PRO A 40 -11.28 -10.97 5.03
C PRO A 40 -11.53 -10.81 6.55
N ALA A 41 -11.89 -11.93 7.20
CA ALA A 41 -12.13 -11.95 8.65
C ALA A 41 -10.91 -11.45 9.44
N ASP A 42 -11.16 -10.78 10.56
CA ASP A 42 -10.14 -10.34 11.52
C ASP A 42 -9.05 -9.41 10.97
N VAL A 43 -9.28 -8.80 9.80
CA VAL A 43 -8.37 -7.75 9.29
C VAL A 43 -8.47 -6.50 10.15
N ARG A 44 -7.32 -6.00 10.59
CA ARG A 44 -7.20 -4.70 11.28
C ARG A 44 -6.69 -3.66 10.30
N LEU A 45 -7.49 -2.62 10.05
CA LEU A 45 -7.15 -1.55 9.11
C LEU A 45 -6.83 -0.26 9.86
N THR A 46 -5.60 0.23 9.70
CA THR A 46 -5.17 1.57 10.12
C THR A 46 -5.12 2.47 8.88
N ALA A 47 -6.12 3.33 8.74
CA ALA A 47 -6.34 4.11 7.50
C ALA A 47 -5.33 5.24 7.27
N ASP A 48 -4.66 5.72 8.31
CA ASP A 48 -3.60 6.73 8.22
C ASP A 48 -2.55 6.54 9.32
N LEU A 49 -1.41 5.97 8.94
CA LEU A 49 -0.27 5.67 9.83
C LEU A 49 0.50 6.91 10.29
N LEU A 50 0.43 8.02 9.55
CA LEU A 50 1.21 9.22 9.86
C LEU A 50 0.38 10.30 10.56
N ARG A 51 -0.92 10.07 10.78
CA ARG A 51 -1.75 10.97 11.57
C ARG A 51 -1.43 10.75 13.04
N GLY A 52 -0.77 11.73 13.66
CA GLY A 52 -0.28 11.64 15.04
C GLY A 52 -1.37 11.24 16.04
N GLY A 53 -1.07 10.21 16.82
CA GLY A 53 -1.89 9.66 17.89
C GLY A 53 -1.57 8.19 18.12
N SER A 54 -1.64 7.73 19.37
CA SER A 54 -1.64 6.29 19.63
C SER A 54 -2.88 5.66 18.97
N PRO A 55 -2.76 4.45 18.38
CA PRO A 55 -3.90 3.69 17.89
C PRO A 55 -5.02 3.65 18.96
N PRO A 56 -6.30 3.80 18.57
CA PRO A 56 -7.42 3.82 19.53
C PRO A 56 -7.59 2.49 20.28
N ASP A 57 -6.96 1.41 19.81
CA ASP A 57 -6.94 0.10 20.45
C ASP A 57 -5.72 -0.14 21.36
N GLY A 58 -4.86 0.87 21.56
CA GLY A 58 -3.70 0.82 22.44
C GLY A 58 -2.47 0.12 21.85
N SER A 59 -2.44 -0.14 20.54
CA SER A 59 -1.31 -0.79 19.87
C SER A 59 -0.04 0.08 19.89
N SER A 60 1.14 -0.55 20.09
CA SER A 60 2.44 0.13 20.22
C SER A 60 2.94 0.69 18.88
N SER A 61 3.83 1.70 18.94
CA SER A 61 4.64 2.17 17.81
C SER A 61 5.58 1.10 17.21
N ASP A 62 5.74 -0.05 17.86
CA ASP A 62 6.46 -1.23 17.34
C ASP A 62 5.58 -2.15 16.48
N GLU A 63 4.34 -1.74 16.16
CA GLU A 63 3.45 -2.58 15.40
C GLU A 63 3.89 -2.71 13.93
N SER A 64 4.12 -3.97 13.50
CA SER A 64 4.44 -4.30 12.12
C SER A 64 3.19 -4.69 11.33
N PHE A 65 3.20 -4.48 10.01
CA PHE A 65 2.06 -4.68 9.12
C PHE A 65 2.36 -5.72 8.04
N ASP A 66 1.37 -6.55 7.74
CA ASP A 66 1.43 -7.56 6.67
C ASP A 66 1.26 -6.92 5.29
N VAL A 67 0.44 -5.86 5.22
CA VAL A 67 0.21 -5.06 4.01
C VAL A 67 0.29 -3.58 4.33
N LEU A 68 1.15 -2.86 3.62
CA LEU A 68 1.24 -1.40 3.68
C LEU A 68 0.78 -0.78 2.36
N LEU A 69 -0.01 0.29 2.43
CA LEU A 69 -0.50 1.04 1.27
C LEU A 69 -0.01 2.49 1.34
N VAL A 70 0.94 2.83 0.48
CA VAL A 70 1.51 4.19 0.37
C VAL A 70 0.89 4.88 -0.84
N PHE A 71 0.05 5.87 -0.61
CA PHE A 71 -0.44 6.72 -1.68
C PHE A 71 0.46 7.94 -1.76
N ALA A 72 0.92 8.30 -2.95
CA ALA A 72 1.77 9.48 -3.16
C ALA A 72 1.42 10.14 -4.49
N ARG A 73 1.37 11.47 -4.49
CA ARG A 73 1.07 12.26 -5.69
C ARG A 73 2.33 12.76 -6.37
N ASP A 74 3.37 13.05 -5.62
CA ASP A 74 4.66 13.48 -6.17
C ASP A 74 5.81 12.66 -5.59
N ARG A 75 7.00 12.91 -6.14
CA ARG A 75 8.22 12.20 -5.76
C ARG A 75 8.62 12.43 -4.30
N ARG A 76 8.40 13.64 -3.78
CA ARG A 76 8.77 13.99 -2.40
C ARG A 76 7.87 13.25 -1.42
N GLU A 77 6.55 13.29 -1.61
CA GLU A 77 5.59 12.52 -0.82
C GLU A 77 5.93 11.02 -0.85
N LEU A 78 6.31 10.50 -2.02
CA LEU A 78 6.70 9.11 -2.18
C LEU A 78 7.92 8.76 -1.32
N GLU A 79 9.02 9.50 -1.46
CA GLU A 79 10.27 9.22 -0.75
C GLU A 79 10.10 9.35 0.78
N GLU A 80 9.42 10.41 1.25
CA GLU A 80 9.14 10.64 2.67
C GLU A 80 8.26 9.51 3.26
N ARG A 81 7.13 9.20 2.62
CA ARG A 81 6.19 8.17 3.13
C ARG A 81 6.79 6.78 3.06
N LEU A 82 7.47 6.43 1.96
CA LEU A 82 8.12 5.13 1.81
C LEU A 82 9.18 4.92 2.89
N GLY A 83 10.01 5.93 3.17
CA GLY A 83 11.01 5.88 4.24
C GLY A 83 10.38 5.70 5.62
N ALA A 84 9.26 6.38 5.90
CA ALA A 84 8.58 6.29 7.18
C ALA A 84 7.89 4.93 7.41
N VAL A 85 7.27 4.34 6.37
CA VAL A 85 6.46 3.13 6.54
C VAL A 85 7.22 1.83 6.29
N LYS A 86 8.30 1.83 5.50
CA LYS A 86 9.07 0.61 5.22
C LYS A 86 9.53 -0.13 6.50
N PRO A 87 10.03 0.55 7.55
CA PRO A 87 10.45 -0.12 8.79
C PRO A 87 9.31 -0.86 9.51
N LEU A 88 8.05 -0.50 9.23
CA LEU A 88 6.87 -1.13 9.80
C LEU A 88 6.43 -2.39 9.02
N LEU A 89 7.08 -2.72 7.91
CA LEU A 89 6.72 -3.88 7.11
C LEU A 89 7.28 -5.18 7.72
N VAL A 90 6.44 -6.18 7.93
CA VAL A 90 6.93 -7.52 8.30
C VAL A 90 7.82 -8.12 7.19
N PRO A 91 8.80 -8.98 7.51
CA PRO A 91 9.77 -9.47 6.52
C PRO A 91 9.17 -10.10 5.25
N ASP A 92 8.05 -10.81 5.37
CA ASP A 92 7.34 -11.45 4.25
C ASP A 92 6.11 -10.67 3.76
N GLY A 93 5.93 -9.45 4.26
CA GLY A 93 4.82 -8.56 3.95
C GLY A 93 4.86 -7.99 2.53
N GLY A 94 3.79 -7.28 2.16
CA GLY A 94 3.70 -6.53 0.90
C GLY A 94 3.49 -5.04 1.10
N LEU A 95 4.40 -4.22 0.58
CA LEU A 95 4.23 -2.77 0.52
C LEU A 95 3.78 -2.36 -0.88
N TRP A 96 2.59 -1.82 -1.00
CA TRP A 96 2.07 -1.25 -2.23
C TRP A 96 2.30 0.25 -2.26
N VAL A 97 2.90 0.74 -3.33
CA VAL A 97 2.93 2.17 -3.64
C VAL A 97 1.89 2.46 -4.72
N ALA A 98 0.95 3.35 -4.40
CA ALA A 98 -0.07 3.84 -5.29
C ALA A 98 0.21 5.27 -5.77
N TRP A 99 0.09 5.49 -7.08
CA TRP A 99 0.23 6.80 -7.72
C TRP A 99 -0.93 7.09 -8.67
N PRO A 100 -1.27 8.37 -8.92
CA PRO A 100 -2.35 8.72 -9.83
C PRO A 100 -2.07 8.23 -11.25
N LYS A 101 -3.07 7.66 -11.90
CA LYS A 101 -3.04 7.34 -13.33
C LYS A 101 -2.96 8.63 -14.12
N GLN A 102 -2.27 8.58 -15.26
CA GLN A 102 -2.20 9.73 -16.18
C GLN A 102 -3.57 10.13 -16.75
N SER A 103 -4.53 9.21 -16.76
CA SER A 103 -5.90 9.46 -17.20
C SER A 103 -6.82 10.02 -16.12
N SER A 104 -6.36 10.11 -14.86
CA SER A 104 -7.16 10.62 -13.73
C SER A 104 -7.11 12.14 -13.67
N SER A 105 -8.15 12.78 -13.10
CA SER A 105 -8.10 14.19 -12.72
C SER A 105 -7.08 14.50 -11.63
N LEU A 106 -6.57 13.47 -10.94
CA LEU A 106 -5.50 13.56 -9.94
C LEU A 106 -4.10 13.45 -10.55
N ALA A 107 -3.98 13.34 -11.88
CA ALA A 107 -2.73 13.09 -12.56
C ALA A 107 -1.65 14.12 -12.18
N THR A 108 -0.48 13.60 -11.84
CA THR A 108 0.73 14.38 -11.53
C THR A 108 1.83 14.06 -12.55
N ASP A 109 3.07 14.46 -12.28
CA ASP A 109 4.26 14.05 -13.02
C ASP A 109 4.81 12.68 -12.58
N LEU A 110 4.30 12.10 -11.48
CA LEU A 110 4.75 10.80 -10.96
C LEU A 110 4.36 9.64 -11.90
N ARG A 111 5.32 8.75 -12.19
CA ARG A 111 5.14 7.60 -13.09
C ARG A 111 5.63 6.31 -12.45
N LYS A 112 5.21 5.16 -13.00
CA LYS A 112 5.68 3.83 -12.59
C LYS A 112 7.22 3.74 -12.51
N GLY A 113 7.93 4.36 -13.44
CA GLY A 113 9.39 4.37 -13.46
C GLY A 113 10.01 4.98 -12.20
N GLU A 114 9.51 6.13 -11.78
CA GLU A 114 9.94 6.81 -10.54
C GLU A 114 9.56 6.01 -9.30
N VAL A 115 8.35 5.44 -9.27
CA VAL A 115 7.89 4.56 -8.18
C VAL A 115 8.80 3.35 -8.03
N ARG A 116 9.12 2.68 -9.15
CA ARG A 116 10.05 1.54 -9.17
C ARG A 116 11.44 1.94 -8.69
N LYS A 117 11.97 3.07 -9.18
CA LYS A 117 13.28 3.58 -8.79
C LYS A 117 13.35 3.84 -7.28
N ALA A 118 12.32 4.48 -6.71
CA ALA A 118 12.25 4.75 -5.28
C ALA A 118 12.22 3.46 -4.43
N GLY A 119 11.39 2.48 -4.80
CA GLY A 119 11.33 1.20 -4.09
C GLY A 119 12.64 0.39 -4.15
N LEU A 120 13.30 0.37 -5.31
CA LEU A 120 14.62 -0.26 -5.47
C LEU A 120 15.69 0.46 -4.64
N ALA A 121 15.69 1.80 -4.64
CA ALA A 121 16.61 2.60 -3.82
C ALA A 121 16.37 2.38 -2.32
N ALA A 122 15.13 2.09 -1.92
CA ALA A 122 14.78 1.70 -0.57
C ALA A 122 15.16 0.24 -0.24
N GLY A 123 15.82 -0.49 -1.13
CA GLY A 123 16.27 -1.87 -0.89
C GLY A 123 15.18 -2.93 -1.01
N LEU A 124 14.04 -2.60 -1.64
CA LEU A 124 12.96 -3.56 -1.92
C LEU A 124 13.03 -4.03 -3.38
N VAL A 125 12.25 -5.05 -3.72
CA VAL A 125 12.06 -5.52 -5.11
C VAL A 125 10.58 -5.55 -5.47
N ASP A 126 10.26 -5.13 -6.71
CA ASP A 126 8.89 -5.14 -7.21
C ASP A 126 8.50 -6.51 -7.79
N ASN A 127 7.25 -6.94 -7.59
CA ASN A 127 6.78 -8.22 -8.13
C ASN A 127 5.37 -8.23 -8.72
N LYS A 128 4.56 -7.19 -8.50
CA LYS A 128 3.17 -7.15 -8.96
C LYS A 128 2.71 -5.74 -9.20
N VAL A 129 1.91 -5.53 -10.24
CA VAL A 129 1.24 -4.26 -10.53
C VAL A 129 -0.27 -4.50 -10.64
N CYS A 130 -1.10 -3.56 -10.21
CA CYS A 130 -2.54 -3.58 -10.47
C CYS A 130 -3.14 -2.17 -10.49
N ALA A 131 -4.35 -2.03 -11.05
CA ALA A 131 -5.18 -0.87 -10.78
C ALA A 131 -5.75 -1.01 -9.36
N VAL A 132 -5.67 0.08 -8.58
CA VAL A 132 -6.25 0.17 -7.23
C VAL A 132 -7.72 0.53 -7.37
N ASP A 133 -8.03 1.61 -8.07
CA ASP A 133 -9.36 2.04 -8.49
C ASP A 133 -9.25 2.74 -9.86
N GLU A 134 -10.23 3.57 -10.22
CA GLU A 134 -10.22 4.35 -11.46
C GLU A 134 -9.08 5.37 -11.53
N ASP A 135 -8.65 5.90 -10.39
CA ASP A 135 -7.69 7.00 -10.27
C ASP A 135 -6.26 6.53 -10.00
N TRP A 136 -6.07 5.39 -9.33
CA TRP A 136 -4.78 4.98 -8.78
C TRP A 136 -4.28 3.69 -9.42
N SER A 137 -2.99 3.69 -9.79
CA SER A 137 -2.23 2.47 -10.07
C SER A 137 -1.43 2.07 -8.84
N GLY A 138 -1.17 0.77 -8.64
CA GLY A 138 -0.38 0.25 -7.52
C GLY A 138 0.74 -0.67 -7.99
N LEU A 139 1.92 -0.55 -7.38
CA LEU A 139 3.08 -1.43 -7.57
C LEU A 139 3.47 -2.01 -6.21
N ARG A 140 3.55 -3.35 -6.14
CA ARG A 140 3.92 -4.08 -4.94
C ARG A 140 5.42 -4.29 -4.86
N PHE A 141 5.95 -3.98 -3.69
CA PHE A 141 7.31 -4.22 -3.25
C PHE A 141 7.34 -5.21 -2.08
N VAL A 142 8.42 -5.96 -2.00
CA VAL A 142 8.73 -6.89 -0.91
C VAL A 142 10.22 -6.82 -0.57
N TYR A 143 10.60 -7.22 0.63
CA TYR A 143 12.00 -7.55 0.91
C TYR A 143 12.45 -8.71 0.01
N ARG A 144 13.69 -8.66 -0.49
CA ARG A 144 14.29 -9.81 -1.17
C ARG A 144 14.30 -10.99 -0.21
N VAL A 145 14.19 -12.20 -0.75
CA VAL A 145 14.19 -13.41 0.09
C VAL A 145 15.49 -13.50 0.91
N GLU A 146 16.63 -13.14 0.31
CA GLU A 146 17.95 -13.11 0.96
C GLU A 146 18.11 -12.02 2.03
N ASP A 147 17.29 -10.96 1.96
CA ASP A 147 17.35 -9.82 2.89
C ASP A 147 16.42 -10.00 4.11
N ARG A 148 15.67 -11.11 4.18
CA ARG A 148 14.75 -11.40 5.29
C ARG A 148 15.50 -12.09 6.43
N PRO A 149 15.15 -11.81 7.71
CA PRO A 149 15.64 -12.62 8.82
C PRO A 149 15.26 -14.09 8.59
N SER A 150 16.22 -14.99 8.79
CA SER A 150 15.94 -16.43 8.82
C SER A 150 14.90 -16.71 9.91
N ALA A 151 13.88 -17.48 9.55
CA ALA A 151 12.82 -17.93 10.47
C ALA A 151 13.37 -18.87 11.56
#